data_AF-A0AAV5DJ16-F1
#
_entry.id   AF-A0AAV5DJ16-F1
#
_cell.length_a   1.000
_cell.length_b   1.000
_cell.length_c   1.000
_cell.angle_alpha   90.00
_cell.angle_beta   90.00
_cell.angle_gamma   90.00
#
_symmetry.space_group_name_H-M   'P 1'
#
loop_
_entity.id
_entity.type
_entity.pdbx_description
1 polymer ?
#
loop_
_entity_poly.entity_id
_entity_poly.type
_entity_poly.pdbx_seq_one_letter_code
_entity_poly.pdbx_strand_id
1 'polypeptide(L)'
;MAQGGGGIAAERANPSGEDRISVLPDDALVLILLHLDTAAAVRTSVLSRRWRRVWTLLPELRFDFSPEPHPVASALAVHEAALRFLDVGALDAAPESVAAWLPVAANRLSGRLNFENRAPPGRNGDGEEDGERGAFELPCFKSATTVSLDLGFLRLAVPAAGVFAQLTELRLVRVRICGPCKLGDAVSSPRCPCLQRLTVHQTQGLDNITIRSESLLRVDLNAVSGLQQFNVVAPALKELTVRHCFFRSRTQPIADISAPQMGVARVDRRGFSSKS
;
A
#
# COMPACT_ATOMS: atom_id res chain seq x y z
N MET A 1 84.90 -4.68 -19.74
CA MET A 1 83.76 -4.87 -18.80
C MET A 1 82.55 -4.24 -19.50
N ALA A 2 81.77 -5.06 -20.23
CA ALA A 2 80.43 -5.54 -19.86
C ALA A 2 79.39 -4.39 -19.86
N GLN A 3 78.62 -4.16 -20.93
CA GLN A 3 77.33 -4.80 -21.33
C GLN A 3 76.17 -4.64 -20.31
N GLY A 4 75.00 -4.28 -20.86
CA GLY A 4 73.67 -4.33 -20.23
C GLY A 4 73.04 -2.92 -20.15
N GLY A 5 72.12 -2.48 -21.02
CA GLY A 5 71.07 -3.23 -21.70
C GLY A 5 69.81 -3.22 -20.83
N GLY A 6 68.74 -2.58 -21.30
CA GLY A 6 67.41 -2.72 -20.69
C GLY A 6 66.62 -1.42 -20.60
N GLY A 7 66.08 -0.96 -21.72
CA GLY A 7 64.95 -0.05 -21.71
C GLY A 7 63.76 -0.75 -21.08
N ILE A 8 63.31 -0.26 -19.93
CA ILE A 8 61.98 -0.56 -19.41
C ILE A 8 61.01 0.40 -20.07
N ALA A 9 60.57 0.02 -21.27
CA ALA A 9 59.28 0.48 -21.77
C ALA A 9 58.27 0.13 -20.68
N ALA A 10 57.67 1.16 -20.07
CA ALA A 10 56.52 0.98 -19.20
C ALA A 10 55.42 0.35 -20.07
N GLU A 11 55.31 -0.97 -19.92
CA GLU A 11 54.27 -1.81 -20.49
C GLU A 11 52.93 -1.18 -20.11
N ARG A 12 52.31 -0.54 -21.11
CA ARG A 12 50.95 -0.03 -21.00
C ARG A 12 50.08 -1.21 -20.59
N ALA A 13 49.47 -1.10 -19.41
CA ALA A 13 48.39 -1.99 -19.00
C ALA A 13 47.40 -2.17 -20.17
N ASN A 14 47.11 -3.42 -20.50
CA ASN A 14 46.12 -3.79 -21.52
C ASN A 14 44.81 -3.00 -21.30
N PRO A 15 44.32 -2.22 -22.29
CA PRO A 15 43.09 -1.43 -22.15
C PRO A 15 41.82 -2.26 -22.32
N SER A 16 41.90 -3.58 -22.45
CA SER A 16 40.74 -4.44 -22.74
C SER A 16 39.99 -4.91 -21.49
N GLY A 17 39.80 -4.00 -20.53
CA GLY A 17 38.66 -4.08 -19.61
C GLY A 17 37.44 -3.53 -20.34
N GLU A 18 36.96 -4.23 -21.38
CA GLU A 18 35.78 -3.80 -22.13
C GLU A 18 34.60 -3.64 -21.15
N ASP A 19 34.13 -2.40 -21.00
CA ASP A 19 32.93 -2.10 -20.24
C ASP A 19 31.69 -2.60 -21.01
N ARG A 20 31.46 -3.91 -20.88
CA ARG A 20 30.33 -4.61 -21.52
C ARG A 20 28.99 -4.16 -20.96
N ILE A 21 28.98 -3.60 -19.75
CA ILE A 21 27.76 -3.09 -19.10
C ILE A 21 27.31 -1.80 -19.78
N SER A 22 28.24 -0.94 -20.20
CA SER A 22 27.91 0.28 -20.96
C SER A 22 27.32 0.03 -22.35
N VAL A 23 27.57 -1.14 -22.94
CA VAL A 23 27.04 -1.53 -24.27
C VAL A 23 25.60 -2.07 -24.22
N LEU A 24 25.13 -2.52 -23.05
CA LEU A 24 23.77 -3.04 -22.89
C LEU A 24 22.74 -1.96 -23.21
N PRO A 25 21.59 -2.28 -23.84
CA PRO A 25 20.48 -1.35 -24.04
C PRO A 25 19.70 -1.07 -22.73
N ASP A 26 18.92 0.02 -22.67
CA ASP A 26 18.30 0.51 -21.42
C ASP A 26 17.32 -0.50 -20.82
N ASP A 27 16.63 -1.28 -21.66
CA ASP A 27 15.73 -2.37 -21.26
C ASP A 27 16.48 -3.49 -20.50
N ALA A 28 17.68 -3.86 -20.97
CA ALA A 28 18.52 -4.83 -20.26
C ALA A 28 18.98 -4.27 -18.89
N LEU A 29 19.30 -2.97 -18.82
CA LEU A 29 19.67 -2.31 -17.57
C LEU A 29 18.48 -2.23 -16.60
N VAL A 30 17.28 -1.93 -17.11
CA VAL A 30 16.03 -1.96 -16.34
C VAL A 30 15.80 -3.34 -15.74
N LEU A 31 15.99 -4.42 -16.51
CA LEU A 31 15.86 -5.79 -16.00
C LEU A 31 16.84 -6.09 -14.88
N ILE A 32 18.08 -5.63 -14.97
CA ILE A 32 19.07 -5.78 -13.89
C ILE A 32 18.61 -5.01 -12.65
N LEU A 33 18.20 -3.75 -12.81
CA LEU A 33 17.79 -2.88 -11.71
C LEU A 33 16.49 -3.32 -11.04
N LEU A 34 15.59 -4.02 -11.74
CA LEU A 34 14.36 -4.59 -11.15
C LEU A 34 14.62 -5.63 -10.06
N HIS A 35 15.83 -6.22 -10.03
CA HIS A 35 16.24 -7.15 -8.98
C HIS A 35 16.80 -6.44 -7.73
N LEU A 36 16.90 -5.11 -7.76
CA LEU A 36 17.40 -4.29 -6.66
C LEU A 36 16.26 -3.52 -5.98
N ASP A 37 16.48 -3.11 -4.73
CA ASP A 37 15.64 -2.07 -4.12
C ASP A 37 15.87 -0.71 -4.81
N THR A 38 14.95 0.24 -4.63
CA THR A 38 15.03 1.55 -5.32
C THR A 38 16.27 2.33 -4.89
N ALA A 39 16.71 2.22 -3.64
CA ALA A 39 17.89 2.94 -3.17
C ALA A 39 19.16 2.39 -3.83
N ALA A 40 19.28 1.08 -3.97
CA ALA A 40 20.34 0.41 -4.70
C ALA A 40 20.32 0.79 -6.18
N ALA A 41 19.14 0.79 -6.81
CA ALA A 41 18.98 1.24 -8.19
C ALA A 41 19.40 2.70 -8.35
N VAL A 42 18.99 3.59 -7.45
CA VAL A 42 19.41 5.00 -7.45
C VAL A 42 20.92 5.13 -7.24
N ARG A 43 21.54 4.32 -6.37
CA ARG A 43 23.01 4.33 -6.15
C ARG A 43 23.78 4.04 -7.43
N THR A 44 23.25 3.22 -8.34
CA THR A 44 23.90 2.97 -9.64
C THR A 44 23.98 4.22 -10.53
N SER A 45 23.23 5.28 -10.22
CA SER A 45 23.26 6.57 -10.94
C SER A 45 24.64 7.22 -10.97
N VAL A 46 25.54 6.87 -10.05
CA VAL A 46 26.91 7.41 -10.02
C VAL A 46 27.82 6.79 -11.08
N LEU A 47 27.42 5.64 -11.67
CA LEU A 47 28.23 4.92 -12.65
C LEU A 47 28.37 5.70 -13.96
N SER A 48 27.30 6.36 -14.43
CA SER A 48 27.36 7.29 -15.56
C SER A 48 26.08 8.13 -15.70
N ARG A 49 26.12 9.15 -16.57
CA ARG A 49 24.94 9.97 -16.91
C ARG A 49 23.75 9.15 -17.41
N ARG A 50 24.02 8.01 -18.07
CA ARG A 50 22.99 7.10 -18.58
C ARG A 50 22.27 6.40 -17.43
N TRP A 51 23.03 5.79 -16.52
CA TRP A 51 22.51 5.08 -15.35
C TRP A 51 21.68 5.97 -14.42
N ARG A 52 22.00 7.28 -14.37
CA ARG A 52 21.19 8.28 -13.67
C ARG A 52 19.73 8.35 -14.15
N ARG A 53 19.45 7.97 -15.40
CA ARG A 53 18.09 7.94 -15.99
C ARG A 53 17.47 6.55 -16.02
N VAL A 54 18.25 5.47 -16.01
CA VAL A 54 17.69 4.11 -16.14
C VAL A 54 16.74 3.79 -15.00
N TRP A 55 17.06 4.16 -13.77
CA TRP A 55 16.20 3.86 -12.62
C TRP A 55 14.84 4.59 -12.69
N THR A 56 14.75 5.75 -13.35
CA THR A 56 13.47 6.49 -13.50
C THR A 56 12.50 5.80 -14.46
N LEU A 57 12.97 4.80 -15.21
CA LEU A 57 12.20 3.97 -16.13
C LEU A 57 11.63 2.70 -15.48
N LEU A 58 11.93 2.44 -14.21
CA LEU A 58 11.52 1.21 -13.52
C LEU A 58 10.00 1.16 -13.32
N PRO A 59 9.28 0.15 -13.83
CA PRO A 59 7.85 0.03 -13.58
C PRO A 59 7.51 -0.30 -12.11
N GLU A 60 8.51 -0.68 -11.31
CA GLU A 60 8.36 -1.11 -9.93
C GLU A 60 9.34 -0.36 -9.04
N LEU A 61 8.84 0.25 -7.96
CA LEU A 61 9.65 0.92 -6.95
C LEU A 61 9.44 0.25 -5.59
N ARG A 62 10.54 -0.10 -4.93
CA ARG A 62 10.57 -0.67 -3.58
C ARG A 62 11.40 0.19 -2.65
N PHE A 63 10.84 0.61 -1.53
CA PHE A 63 11.51 1.38 -0.50
C PHE A 63 11.47 0.57 0.80
N ASP A 64 12.60 -0.04 1.18
CA ASP A 64 12.70 -0.87 2.38
C ASP A 64 12.62 -0.06 3.67
N PHE A 65 12.34 -0.67 4.82
CA PHE A 65 12.33 0.03 6.11
C PHE A 65 13.65 0.76 6.36
N SER A 66 13.62 2.09 6.46
CA SER A 66 14.75 2.84 6.97
C SER A 66 14.33 3.92 7.97
N PRO A 67 15.22 4.24 8.93
CA PRO A 67 14.99 5.30 9.89
C PRO A 67 15.15 6.70 9.28
N GLU A 68 15.80 6.82 8.13
CA GLU A 68 15.91 8.08 7.40
C GLU A 68 14.62 8.35 6.63
N PRO A 69 14.17 9.62 6.53
CA PRO A 69 12.99 9.96 5.76
C PRO A 69 13.22 9.56 4.31
N HIS A 70 12.50 8.53 3.85
CA HIS A 70 12.55 8.17 2.45
C HIS A 70 12.10 9.36 1.61
N PRO A 71 12.87 9.78 0.61
CA PRO A 71 12.40 10.78 -0.32
C PRO A 71 11.46 10.11 -1.34
N VAL A 72 10.47 9.31 -0.89
CA VAL A 72 9.47 8.66 -1.76
C VAL A 72 8.82 9.71 -2.65
N ALA A 73 8.44 10.85 -2.07
CA ALA A 73 7.92 12.00 -2.80
C ALA A 73 8.91 12.49 -3.87
N SER A 74 10.19 12.66 -3.55
CA SER A 74 11.20 13.14 -4.50
C SER A 74 11.51 12.11 -5.58
N ALA A 75 11.55 10.82 -5.23
CA ALA A 75 11.74 9.73 -6.18
C ALA A 75 10.55 9.65 -7.16
N LEU A 76 9.33 9.73 -6.64
CA LEU A 76 8.12 9.80 -7.46
C LEU A 76 8.04 11.09 -8.29
N ALA A 77 8.70 12.18 -7.88
CA ALA A 77 8.73 13.42 -8.65
C ALA A 77 9.61 13.32 -9.91
N VAL A 78 10.70 12.55 -9.85
CA VAL A 78 11.64 12.37 -10.98
C VAL A 78 11.42 11.08 -11.76
N HIS A 79 10.62 10.14 -11.24
CA HIS A 79 10.25 8.92 -11.93
C HIS A 79 9.45 9.22 -13.21
N GLU A 80 9.72 8.55 -14.33
CA GLU A 80 9.14 8.87 -15.64
C GLU A 80 8.17 7.78 -16.12
N ALA A 81 8.39 6.52 -15.76
CA ALA A 81 7.59 5.40 -16.25
C ALA A 81 6.17 5.32 -15.65
N ALA A 82 5.35 4.45 -16.26
CA ALA A 82 4.08 4.01 -15.70
C ALA A 82 4.34 3.10 -14.49
N LEU A 83 3.91 3.55 -13.31
CA LEU A 83 4.14 2.83 -12.06
C LEU A 83 3.15 1.65 -11.95
N ARG A 84 3.67 0.42 -11.94
CA ARG A 84 2.88 -0.81 -11.83
C ARG A 84 2.89 -1.37 -10.41
N PHE A 85 3.99 -1.17 -9.70
CA PHE A 85 4.16 -1.65 -8.33
C PHE A 85 4.87 -0.60 -7.48
N LEU A 86 4.32 -0.32 -6.31
CA LEU A 86 4.94 0.51 -5.30
C LEU A 86 4.88 -0.22 -3.96
N ASP A 87 6.05 -0.48 -3.38
CA ASP A 87 6.19 -1.04 -2.05
C ASP A 87 6.97 -0.07 -1.17
N VAL A 88 6.40 0.30 -0.02
CA VAL A 88 6.97 1.29 0.88
C VAL A 88 6.90 0.78 2.31
N GLY A 89 8.05 0.49 2.89
CA GLY A 89 8.24 0.25 4.31
C GLY A 89 8.66 1.53 5.03
N ALA A 90 8.01 1.85 6.13
CA ALA A 90 8.37 2.98 6.98
C ALA A 90 8.38 2.59 8.47
N LEU A 91 9.20 3.29 9.25
CA LEU A 91 9.27 3.16 10.70
C LEU A 91 8.64 4.40 11.32
N ASP A 92 7.51 4.22 12.01
CA ASP A 92 6.75 5.28 12.68
C ASP A 92 6.52 6.55 11.83
N ALA A 93 6.12 6.37 10.57
CA ALA A 93 5.90 7.48 9.66
C ALA A 93 4.87 8.47 10.22
N ALA A 94 5.22 9.75 10.16
CA ALA A 94 4.29 10.85 10.42
C ALA A 94 3.22 10.91 9.30
N PRO A 95 1.97 11.30 9.62
CA PRO A 95 0.90 11.39 8.62
C PRO A 95 1.24 12.37 7.49
N GLU A 96 1.99 13.44 7.76
CA GLU A 96 2.43 14.42 6.77
C GLU A 96 3.38 13.80 5.74
N SER A 97 4.23 12.87 6.17
CA SER A 97 5.14 12.15 5.28
C SER A 97 4.33 11.28 4.30
N VAL A 98 3.34 10.55 4.82
CA VAL A 98 2.45 9.73 3.98
C VAL A 98 1.62 10.60 3.03
N ALA A 99 1.06 11.70 3.53
CA ALA A 99 0.28 12.65 2.74
C ALA A 99 1.08 13.31 1.61
N ALA A 100 2.40 13.45 1.76
CA ALA A 100 3.27 14.06 0.75
C ALA A 100 3.43 13.20 -0.52
N TRP A 101 3.45 11.86 -0.38
CA TRP A 101 3.71 10.97 -1.52
C TRP A 101 2.50 10.17 -1.97
N LEU A 102 1.55 9.84 -1.08
CA LEU A 102 0.43 8.95 -1.39
C LEU A 102 -0.48 9.48 -2.52
N PRO A 103 -0.84 10.78 -2.58
CA PRO A 103 -1.62 11.32 -3.70
C PRO A 103 -0.87 11.29 -5.04
N VAL A 104 0.45 11.51 -5.00
CA VAL A 104 1.31 11.43 -6.19
C VAL A 104 1.33 10.00 -6.73
N ALA A 105 1.51 9.01 -5.83
CA ALA A 105 1.44 7.60 -6.18
C ALA A 105 0.07 7.21 -6.74
N ALA A 106 -1.02 7.64 -6.10
CA ALA A 106 -2.38 7.27 -6.50
C ALA A 106 -2.75 7.70 -7.92
N ASN A 107 -2.22 8.83 -8.39
CA ASN A 107 -2.45 9.32 -9.74
C ASN A 107 -1.64 8.56 -10.81
N ARG A 108 -0.54 7.92 -10.42
CA ARG A 108 0.40 7.28 -11.36
C ARG A 108 0.32 5.77 -11.37
N LEU A 109 -0.20 5.18 -10.29
CA LEU A 109 -0.22 3.75 -10.08
C LEU A 109 -1.30 3.07 -10.92
N SER A 110 -0.87 2.06 -11.68
CA SER A 110 -1.70 1.21 -12.54
C SER A 110 -1.82 -0.24 -12.07
N GLY A 111 -1.16 -0.59 -10.97
CA GLY A 111 -1.17 -1.95 -10.42
C GLY A 111 -1.33 -1.94 -8.90
N ARG A 112 -0.30 -2.36 -8.17
CA ARG A 112 -0.43 -2.63 -6.73
C ARG A 112 0.37 -1.66 -5.87
N LEU A 113 -0.26 -1.20 -4.79
CA LEU A 113 0.36 -0.43 -3.72
C LEU A 113 0.42 -1.29 -2.45
N ASN A 114 1.61 -1.41 -1.88
CA ASN A 114 1.84 -1.90 -0.54
C ASN A 114 2.50 -0.79 0.27
N PHE A 115 1.92 -0.46 1.42
CA PHE A 115 2.53 0.42 2.40
C PHE A 115 2.46 -0.24 3.78
N GLU A 116 3.60 -0.36 4.44
CA GLU A 116 3.71 -0.89 5.80
C GLU A 116 4.40 0.12 6.71
N ASN A 117 3.65 0.66 7.66
CA ASN A 117 4.16 1.54 8.70
C ASN A 117 4.33 0.78 10.02
N ARG A 118 5.56 0.50 10.43
CA ARG A 118 5.85 -0.14 11.71
C ARG A 118 5.89 0.90 12.82
N ALA A 119 4.77 1.03 13.52
CA ALA A 119 4.68 1.80 14.76
C ALA A 119 5.49 1.15 15.91
N PRO A 120 5.99 1.95 16.86
CA PRO A 120 6.71 1.45 18.02
C PRO A 120 5.80 0.63 18.95
N PRO A 121 6.36 -0.32 19.71
CA PRO A 121 5.62 -1.08 20.71
C PRO A 121 5.01 -0.13 21.75
N GLY A 122 3.72 -0.29 22.04
CA GLY A 122 2.99 0.55 22.99
C GLY A 122 2.16 1.67 22.37
N ARG A 123 2.24 1.92 21.05
CA ARG A 123 1.24 2.70 20.30
C ARG A 123 -0.05 1.89 20.17
N ASN A 124 -0.63 1.48 21.29
CA ASN A 124 -1.94 0.85 21.35
C ASN A 124 -2.96 1.96 21.08
N GLY A 125 -3.95 1.69 20.24
CA GLY A 125 -5.03 2.65 19.94
C GLY A 125 -6.00 2.90 21.10
N ASP A 126 -5.56 2.67 22.33
CA ASP A 126 -6.34 2.85 23.56
C ASP A 126 -6.06 4.21 24.22
N GLY A 127 -5.10 4.99 23.69
CA GLY A 127 -4.77 6.34 24.16
C GLY A 127 -5.81 7.37 23.71
N GLU A 128 -6.38 8.07 24.69
CA GLU A 128 -7.26 9.22 24.51
C GLU A 128 -6.56 10.35 23.73
N GLU A 129 -7.29 10.89 22.76
CA GLU A 129 -7.18 12.26 22.24
C GLU A 129 -5.79 12.81 21.91
N ASP A 130 -5.17 12.32 20.84
CA ASP A 130 -4.52 13.27 19.94
C ASP A 130 -5.64 13.94 19.13
N GLY A 131 -6.03 15.16 19.50
CA GLY A 131 -7.09 15.97 18.86
C GLY A 131 -6.99 15.98 17.33
N GLU A 132 -8.03 16.37 16.58
CA GLU A 132 -8.23 16.24 15.11
C GLU A 132 -7.03 16.47 14.15
N ARG A 133 -5.89 16.98 14.62
CA ARG A 133 -4.63 17.22 13.90
C ARG A 133 -3.93 15.95 13.38
N GLY A 134 -3.84 15.80 12.06
CA GLY A 134 -2.95 14.80 11.43
C GLY A 134 -3.66 13.58 10.87
N ALA A 135 -4.96 13.67 10.58
CA ALA A 135 -5.55 12.76 9.60
C ALA A 135 -5.14 13.17 8.19
N PHE A 136 -4.82 12.20 7.34
CA PHE A 136 -4.68 12.43 5.89
C PHE A 136 -5.81 11.72 5.16
N GLU A 137 -6.18 12.24 3.99
CA GLU A 137 -7.25 11.67 3.18
C GLU A 137 -6.71 10.54 2.30
N LEU A 138 -7.46 9.44 2.20
CA LEU A 138 -7.18 8.37 1.24
C LEU A 138 -7.45 8.89 -0.18
N PRO A 139 -6.45 8.97 -1.08
CA PRO A 139 -6.70 9.39 -2.45
C PRO A 139 -7.47 8.32 -3.23
N CYS A 140 -8.22 8.76 -4.26
CA CYS A 140 -8.87 7.84 -5.19
C CYS A 140 -7.86 7.28 -6.19
N PHE A 141 -7.65 5.97 -6.16
CA PHE A 141 -6.78 5.27 -7.11
C PHE A 141 -7.55 4.96 -8.39
N LYS A 142 -7.30 5.75 -9.45
CA LYS A 142 -8.05 5.64 -10.71
C LYS A 142 -7.79 4.33 -11.45
N SER A 143 -6.54 3.87 -11.41
CA SER A 143 -6.07 2.72 -12.20
C SER A 143 -5.43 1.62 -11.36
N ALA A 144 -5.32 1.79 -10.03
CA ALA A 144 -4.74 0.74 -9.19
C ALA A 144 -5.72 -0.42 -9.02
N THR A 145 -5.19 -1.65 -9.06
CA THR A 145 -5.95 -2.88 -8.88
C THR A 145 -5.94 -3.33 -7.43
N THR A 146 -4.86 -3.05 -6.70
CA THR A 146 -4.68 -3.52 -5.32
C THR A 146 -4.08 -2.42 -4.47
N VAL A 147 -4.71 -2.13 -3.33
CA VAL A 147 -4.22 -1.16 -2.35
C VAL A 147 -4.19 -1.83 -0.99
N SER A 148 -2.99 -1.99 -0.44
CA SER A 148 -2.74 -2.53 0.89
C SER A 148 -2.03 -1.48 1.73
N LEU A 149 -2.72 -0.99 2.75
CA LEU A 149 -2.22 0.04 3.67
C LEU A 149 -2.23 -0.52 5.09
N ASP A 150 -1.05 -0.78 5.63
CA ASP A 150 -0.84 -0.92 7.06
C ASP A 150 -0.29 0.41 7.61
N LEU A 151 -1.14 1.12 8.35
CA LEU A 151 -0.87 2.50 8.74
C LEU A 151 -0.29 2.67 10.14
N GLY A 152 -0.06 1.59 10.90
CA GLY A 152 0.51 1.71 12.25
C GLY A 152 -0.32 2.60 13.20
N PHE A 153 -1.64 2.56 13.05
CA PHE A 153 -2.66 3.35 13.72
C PHE A 153 -2.65 4.86 13.38
N LEU A 154 -2.10 5.26 12.22
CA LEU A 154 -2.35 6.60 11.71
C LEU A 154 -3.84 6.82 11.40
N ARG A 155 -4.24 8.10 11.47
CA ARG A 155 -5.59 8.53 11.13
C ARG A 155 -5.76 8.69 9.64
N LEU A 156 -6.80 8.06 9.12
CA LEU A 156 -7.17 8.10 7.72
C LEU A 156 -8.59 8.64 7.59
N ALA A 157 -8.74 9.71 6.81
CA ALA A 157 -10.04 10.18 6.36
C ALA A 157 -10.42 9.47 5.06
N VAL A 158 -11.64 8.98 4.99
CA VAL A 158 -12.18 8.35 3.78
C VAL A 158 -12.70 9.46 2.85
N PRO A 159 -12.33 9.46 1.56
CA PRO A 159 -12.73 10.51 0.64
C PRO A 159 -14.24 10.56 0.46
N ALA A 160 -14.82 11.75 0.44
CA ALA A 160 -16.27 11.93 0.27
C ALA A 160 -16.76 11.60 -1.15
N ALA A 161 -15.90 11.74 -2.14
CA ALA A 161 -16.22 11.54 -3.56
C ALA A 161 -15.08 10.81 -4.29
N GLY A 162 -15.36 10.37 -5.52
CA GLY A 162 -14.40 9.70 -6.39
C GLY A 162 -14.59 8.19 -6.47
N VAL A 163 -14.14 7.60 -7.58
CA VAL A 163 -14.39 6.21 -7.96
C VAL A 163 -13.06 5.47 -8.09
N PHE A 164 -12.96 4.33 -7.39
CA PHE A 164 -11.87 3.37 -7.47
C PHE A 164 -12.20 2.36 -8.58
N ALA A 165 -12.16 2.81 -9.83
CA ALA A 165 -12.76 2.12 -10.97
C ALA A 165 -12.21 0.70 -11.21
N GLN A 166 -10.93 0.47 -10.94
CA GLN A 166 -10.26 -0.81 -11.21
C GLN A 166 -9.87 -1.57 -9.93
N LEU A 167 -10.19 -1.04 -8.76
CA LEU A 167 -9.74 -1.62 -7.49
C LEU A 167 -10.43 -2.95 -7.24
N THR A 168 -9.67 -4.04 -7.22
CA THR A 168 -10.17 -5.40 -6.95
C THR A 168 -9.92 -5.84 -5.52
N GLU A 169 -8.89 -5.30 -4.87
CA GLU A 169 -8.54 -5.63 -3.48
C GLU A 169 -8.15 -4.38 -2.69
N LEU A 170 -8.85 -4.18 -1.57
CA LEU A 170 -8.53 -3.15 -0.58
C LEU A 170 -8.23 -3.82 0.77
N ARG A 171 -7.03 -3.57 1.28
CA ARG A 171 -6.59 -4.03 2.59
C ARG A 171 -6.22 -2.82 3.45
N LEU A 172 -6.86 -2.69 4.60
CA LEU A 172 -6.60 -1.69 5.62
C LEU A 172 -6.22 -2.41 6.92
N VAL A 173 -5.02 -2.13 7.44
CA VAL A 173 -4.48 -2.78 8.64
C VAL A 173 -4.00 -1.69 9.60
N ARG A 174 -4.32 -1.84 10.89
CA ARG A 174 -3.95 -0.87 11.95
C ARG A 174 -4.27 0.55 11.51
N VAL A 175 -5.55 0.84 11.25
CA VAL A 175 -6.01 2.17 10.80
C VAL A 175 -6.93 2.79 11.84
N ARG A 176 -6.88 4.12 12.00
CA ARG A 176 -7.93 4.87 12.71
C ARG A 176 -8.75 5.66 11.70
N ILE A 177 -9.94 5.16 11.38
CA ILE A 177 -10.84 5.84 10.44
C ILE A 177 -11.46 7.04 11.16
N CYS A 178 -11.48 8.18 10.49
CA CYS A 178 -12.05 9.41 11.03
C CYS A 178 -12.73 10.22 9.92
N GLY A 179 -13.57 11.18 10.33
CA GLY A 179 -14.34 12.02 9.42
C GLY A 179 -15.79 11.55 9.24
N PRO A 180 -16.61 12.35 8.53
CA PRO A 180 -18.04 12.12 8.41
C PRO A 180 -18.40 10.97 7.45
N CYS A 181 -17.48 10.62 6.53
CA CYS A 181 -17.71 9.62 5.51
C CYS A 181 -17.44 8.21 6.05
N LYS A 182 -18.44 7.34 5.95
CA LYS A 182 -18.31 5.96 6.41
C LYS A 182 -17.48 5.18 5.39
N LEU A 183 -16.61 4.29 5.87
CA LEU A 183 -15.84 3.39 5.00
C LEU A 183 -16.76 2.59 4.06
N GLY A 184 -17.94 2.18 4.54
CA GLY A 184 -18.95 1.48 3.75
C GLY A 184 -19.37 2.20 2.47
N ASP A 185 -19.49 3.53 2.51
CA ASP A 185 -19.88 4.34 1.35
C ASP A 185 -18.79 4.34 0.28
N ALA A 186 -17.51 4.34 0.69
CA ALA A 186 -16.38 4.32 -0.22
C ALA A 186 -16.15 2.95 -0.88
N VAL A 187 -16.48 1.85 -0.20
CA VAL A 187 -16.25 0.49 -0.72
C VAL A 187 -17.47 -0.13 -1.41
N SER A 188 -18.60 0.56 -1.44
CA SER A 188 -19.82 0.11 -2.13
C SER A 188 -19.72 0.28 -3.65
N SER A 189 -20.53 -0.45 -4.41
CA SER A 189 -20.48 -0.54 -5.88
C SER A 189 -20.49 0.78 -6.66
N PRO A 190 -21.17 1.89 -6.27
CA PRO A 190 -21.07 3.13 -7.04
C PRO A 190 -19.65 3.72 -7.04
N ARG A 191 -18.81 3.36 -6.07
CA ARG A 191 -17.43 3.86 -5.94
C ARG A 191 -16.37 2.78 -6.16
N CYS A 192 -16.72 1.52 -5.96
CA CYS A 192 -15.82 0.37 -6.07
C CYS A 192 -16.48 -0.75 -6.92
N PRO A 193 -16.73 -0.51 -8.23
CA PRO A 193 -17.49 -1.45 -9.05
C PRO A 193 -16.81 -2.81 -9.24
N CYS A 194 -15.48 -2.87 -9.14
CA CYS A 194 -14.69 -4.10 -9.35
C CYS A 194 -14.16 -4.73 -8.05
N LEU A 195 -14.53 -4.22 -6.88
CA LEU A 195 -13.94 -4.64 -5.61
C LEU A 195 -14.40 -6.05 -5.22
N GLN A 196 -13.47 -7.00 -5.27
CA GLN A 196 -13.71 -8.42 -4.98
C GLN A 196 -13.32 -8.81 -3.56
N ARG A 197 -12.29 -8.15 -2.98
CA ARG A 197 -11.79 -8.47 -1.64
C ARG A 197 -11.64 -7.21 -0.80
N LEU A 198 -12.27 -7.23 0.36
CA LEU A 198 -12.10 -6.23 1.40
C LEU A 198 -11.52 -6.89 2.66
N THR A 199 -10.41 -6.34 3.15
CA THR A 199 -9.78 -6.78 4.39
C THR A 199 -9.58 -5.57 5.30
N VAL A 200 -10.11 -5.63 6.53
CA VAL A 200 -9.99 -4.57 7.54
C VAL A 200 -9.57 -5.20 8.86
N HIS A 201 -8.32 -4.99 9.26
CA HIS A 201 -7.71 -5.60 10.44
C HIS A 201 -7.28 -4.54 11.46
N GLN A 202 -7.48 -4.80 12.74
CA GLN A 202 -7.02 -3.97 13.86
C GLN A 202 -7.40 -2.48 13.69
N THR A 203 -8.62 -2.20 13.22
CA THR A 203 -9.05 -0.84 12.85
C THR A 203 -9.94 -0.23 13.92
N GLN A 204 -9.91 1.10 14.06
CA GLN A 204 -10.71 1.88 15.01
C GLN A 204 -11.52 2.97 14.29
N GLY A 205 -12.56 3.49 14.95
CA GLY A 205 -13.41 4.55 14.39
C GLY A 205 -14.39 4.06 13.33
N LEU A 206 -14.72 2.76 13.33
CA LEU A 206 -15.70 2.14 12.44
C LEU A 206 -16.90 1.67 13.25
N ASP A 207 -17.77 2.61 13.63
CA ASP A 207 -18.95 2.29 14.44
C ASP A 207 -20.03 1.58 13.61
N ASN A 208 -20.25 2.03 12.37
CA ASN A 208 -21.30 1.53 11.50
C ASN A 208 -20.76 1.32 10.08
N ILE A 209 -20.83 0.08 9.60
CA ILE A 209 -20.41 -0.30 8.25
C ILE A 209 -21.63 -0.82 7.50
N THR A 210 -21.98 -0.16 6.40
CA THR A 210 -23.00 -0.62 5.45
C THR A 210 -22.36 -0.75 4.08
N ILE A 211 -22.33 -1.96 3.53
CA ILE A 211 -21.72 -2.25 2.23
C ILE A 211 -22.80 -2.76 1.28
N ARG A 212 -22.94 -2.13 0.12
CA ARG A 212 -23.75 -2.63 -1.00
C ARG A 212 -22.83 -2.85 -2.19
N SER A 213 -22.58 -4.09 -2.56
CA SER A 213 -21.65 -4.39 -3.65
C SER A 213 -22.04 -5.64 -4.45
N GLU A 214 -22.08 -5.51 -5.77
CA GLU A 214 -22.36 -6.60 -6.69
C GLU A 214 -21.13 -7.47 -7.00
N SER A 215 -19.92 -6.95 -6.76
CA SER A 215 -18.66 -7.59 -7.15
C SER A 215 -17.90 -8.23 -5.99
N LEU A 216 -18.30 -7.95 -4.74
CA LEU A 216 -17.58 -8.37 -3.55
C LEU A 216 -17.72 -9.87 -3.33
N LEU A 217 -16.59 -10.58 -3.34
CA LEU A 217 -16.51 -12.04 -3.18
C LEU A 217 -16.06 -12.43 -1.77
N ARG A 218 -15.23 -11.60 -1.13
CA ARG A 218 -14.64 -11.87 0.18
C ARG A 218 -14.60 -10.63 1.07
N VAL A 219 -15.06 -10.78 2.30
CA VAL A 219 -14.93 -9.77 3.36
C VAL A 219 -14.26 -10.40 4.57
N ASP A 220 -13.20 -9.77 5.06
CA ASP A 220 -12.48 -10.17 6.26
C ASP A 220 -12.32 -8.99 7.21
N LEU A 221 -13.10 -8.98 8.29
CA LEU A 221 -13.06 -8.02 9.39
C LEU A 221 -12.46 -8.71 10.61
N ASN A 222 -11.34 -8.18 11.11
CA ASN A 222 -10.66 -8.75 12.27
C ASN A 222 -10.24 -7.66 13.25
N ALA A 223 -10.58 -7.81 14.53
CA ALA A 223 -10.23 -6.88 15.60
C ALA A 223 -10.62 -5.42 15.30
N VAL A 224 -11.79 -5.19 14.71
CA VAL A 224 -12.35 -3.85 14.51
C VAL A 224 -12.96 -3.36 15.82
N SER A 225 -12.43 -2.29 16.40
CA SER A 225 -12.90 -1.78 17.70
C SER A 225 -14.05 -0.80 17.53
N GLY A 226 -15.11 -0.97 18.34
CA GLY A 226 -16.24 -0.04 18.39
C GLY A 226 -17.37 -0.33 17.39
N LEU A 227 -17.28 -1.41 16.61
CA LEU A 227 -18.31 -1.76 15.64
C LEU A 227 -19.64 -2.09 16.33
N GLN A 228 -20.67 -1.31 16.02
CA GLN A 228 -22.04 -1.45 16.53
C GLN A 228 -22.96 -2.06 15.46
N GLN A 229 -22.83 -1.62 14.21
CA GLN A 229 -23.65 -2.10 13.11
C GLN A 229 -22.80 -2.59 11.93
N PHE A 230 -23.11 -3.78 11.43
CA PHE A 230 -22.51 -4.33 10.23
C PHE A 230 -23.60 -4.83 9.27
N ASN A 231 -23.85 -4.09 8.20
CA ASN A 231 -24.78 -4.48 7.16
C ASN A 231 -24.01 -4.74 5.85
N VAL A 232 -24.20 -5.91 5.26
CA VAL A 232 -23.66 -6.23 3.95
C VAL A 232 -24.74 -6.80 3.03
N VAL A 233 -24.94 -6.14 1.89
CA VAL A 233 -25.73 -6.63 0.77
C VAL A 233 -24.78 -6.89 -0.37
N ALA A 234 -24.41 -8.14 -0.55
CA ALA A 234 -23.44 -8.54 -1.57
C ALA A 234 -23.81 -9.91 -2.16
N PRO A 235 -24.53 -9.97 -3.28
CA PRO A 235 -25.05 -11.22 -3.82
C PRO A 235 -23.97 -12.18 -4.30
N ALA A 236 -22.81 -11.68 -4.73
CA ALA A 236 -21.67 -12.49 -5.16
C ALA A 236 -20.77 -12.96 -4.00
N LEU A 237 -21.08 -12.60 -2.75
CA LEU A 237 -20.21 -12.85 -1.59
C LEU A 237 -20.14 -14.35 -1.28
N LYS A 238 -18.91 -14.89 -1.28
CA LYS A 238 -18.63 -16.31 -1.04
C LYS A 238 -18.06 -16.58 0.36
N GLU A 239 -17.22 -15.66 0.85
CA GLU A 239 -16.53 -15.81 2.13
C GLU A 239 -16.71 -14.55 2.99
N LEU A 240 -17.21 -14.73 4.21
CA LEU A 240 -17.32 -13.68 5.21
C LEU A 240 -16.62 -14.13 6.49
N THR A 241 -15.64 -13.35 6.94
CA THR A 241 -14.98 -13.52 8.23
C THR A 241 -15.16 -12.26 9.07
N VAL A 242 -15.70 -12.40 10.28
CA VAL A 242 -15.86 -11.33 11.27
C VAL A 242 -15.40 -11.85 12.63
N ARG A 243 -14.22 -11.40 13.07
CA ARG A 243 -13.58 -11.84 14.32
C ARG A 243 -13.21 -10.66 15.20
N HIS A 244 -13.43 -10.78 16.50
CA HIS A 244 -13.06 -9.79 17.52
C HIS A 244 -13.58 -8.36 17.24
N CYS A 245 -14.66 -8.21 16.46
CA CYS A 245 -15.18 -6.90 16.05
C CYS A 245 -16.19 -6.31 17.04
N PHE A 246 -16.88 -7.16 17.80
CA PHE A 246 -17.96 -6.74 18.71
C PHE A 246 -17.56 -6.73 20.18
N PHE A 247 -16.28 -6.93 20.49
CA PHE A 247 -15.80 -7.15 21.86
C PHE A 247 -15.88 -5.90 22.76
N ARG A 248 -15.85 -4.69 22.17
CA ARG A 248 -15.87 -3.41 22.91
C ARG A 248 -17.15 -2.59 22.68
N SER A 249 -18.19 -3.17 22.07
CA SER A 249 -19.46 -2.45 21.87
C SER A 249 -20.23 -2.33 23.18
N ARG A 250 -20.66 -1.11 23.54
CA ARG A 250 -21.53 -0.86 24.71
C ARG A 250 -22.99 -1.25 24.43
N THR A 251 -23.35 -1.42 23.16
CA THR A 251 -24.70 -1.74 22.67
C THR A 251 -24.73 -3.13 22.05
N GLN A 252 -25.91 -3.74 22.03
CA GLN A 252 -26.10 -5.03 21.38
C GLN A 252 -25.82 -4.86 19.87
N PRO A 253 -24.79 -5.53 19.34
CA PRO A 253 -24.40 -5.33 17.95
C PRO A 253 -25.49 -5.86 17.01
N ILE A 254 -25.74 -5.11 15.94
CA ILE A 254 -26.70 -5.50 14.89
C ILE A 254 -25.90 -5.85 13.65
N ALA A 255 -26.04 -7.09 13.19
CA ALA A 255 -25.47 -7.49 11.93
C ALA A 255 -26.52 -8.10 11.02
N ASP A 256 -26.59 -7.56 9.80
CA ASP A 256 -27.53 -7.96 8.75
C ASP A 256 -26.74 -8.32 7.49
N ILE A 257 -26.93 -9.55 7.00
CA ILE A 257 -26.15 -10.12 5.92
C ILE A 257 -27.10 -10.65 4.86
N SER A 258 -27.09 -10.03 3.70
CA SER A 258 -27.75 -10.51 2.50
C SER A 258 -26.71 -10.94 1.47
N ALA A 259 -26.46 -12.24 1.42
CA ALA A 259 -25.47 -12.86 0.54
C ALA A 259 -25.90 -14.29 0.15
N PRO A 260 -26.78 -14.44 -0.84
CA PRO A 260 -27.34 -15.73 -1.27
C PRO A 260 -26.32 -16.79 -1.73
N GLN A 261 -25.13 -16.37 -2.20
CA GLN A 261 -24.08 -17.28 -2.69
C GLN A 261 -23.03 -17.63 -1.62
N MET A 262 -23.33 -17.37 -0.33
CA MET A 262 -22.35 -17.53 0.74
C MET A 262 -22.05 -19.01 1.03
N GLY A 263 -20.79 -19.39 0.84
CA GLY A 263 -20.30 -20.75 1.13
C GLY A 263 -19.63 -20.88 2.49
N VAL A 264 -18.96 -19.83 2.98
CA VAL A 264 -18.22 -19.86 4.26
C VAL A 264 -18.47 -18.59 5.05
N ALA A 265 -19.07 -18.73 6.23
CA ALA A 265 -19.23 -17.68 7.22
C ALA A 265 -18.46 -18.04 8.50
N ARG A 266 -17.49 -17.22 8.90
CA ARG A 266 -16.78 -17.34 10.18
C ARG A 266 -17.03 -16.10 11.02
N VAL A 267 -17.95 -16.21 11.94
CA VAL A 267 -18.50 -15.07 12.65
C VAL A 267 -18.47 -15.34 14.15
N ASP A 268 -17.99 -14.39 14.95
CA ASP A 268 -18.04 -14.50 16.41
C ASP A 268 -19.50 -14.54 16.89
N ARG A 269 -19.84 -15.55 17.72
CA ARG A 269 -21.21 -15.88 18.15
C ARG A 269 -21.96 -14.79 18.93
N ARG A 270 -21.36 -13.63 19.21
CA ARG A 270 -21.91 -12.61 20.13
C ARG A 270 -22.75 -11.50 19.49
N GLY A 271 -23.23 -11.63 18.24
CA GLY A 271 -23.95 -10.50 17.62
C GLY A 271 -24.82 -10.71 16.39
N PHE A 272 -25.19 -11.93 16.01
CA PHE A 272 -25.86 -12.16 14.72
C PHE A 272 -27.28 -12.70 14.88
N SER A 273 -28.23 -12.02 14.23
CA SER A 273 -29.54 -12.55 13.87
C SER A 273 -29.49 -12.88 12.38
N SER A 274 -29.38 -14.16 12.04
CA SER A 274 -29.42 -14.61 10.65
C SER A 274 -30.88 -14.68 10.20
N LYS A 275 -31.29 -13.86 9.22
CA LYS A 275 -32.50 -14.11 8.44
C LYS A 275 -32.08 -14.76 7.12
N SER A 276 -32.18 -16.09 7.10
CA SER A 276 -32.17 -16.93 5.89
C SER A 276 -33.43 -16.71 5.07
#